data_AF-A0A7S2N254-F1
#
_entry.id   AF-A0A7S2N254-F1
#
_cell.length_a   1.000
_cell.length_b   1.000
_cell.length_c   1.000
_cell.angle_alpha   90.00
_cell.angle_beta   90.00
_cell.angle_gamma   90.00
#
_symmetry.space_group_name_H-M   'P 1'
#
loop_
_entity.id
_entity.type
_entity.pdbx_description
1 polymer ?
#
loop_
_entity_poly.entity_id
_entity_poly.type
_entity_poly.pdbx_seq_one_letter_code
_entity_poly.pdbx_strand_id
1 'polypeptide(L)'
;HTSRGRPPRVATIMPARAATARRRCALATLLVVLIDRCAAASTEGKKTIYLLGNVPKHVEWLGVYEKQGPSKHARKGLVDGRHYYAKKDEPGKYMWFHKSTSRWYVGRLRALGHAAGVLHVDDAAEVPEQIHGRWQVWQ
;
A
#
# COMPACT_ATOMS: atom_id res chain seq x y z
N HIS A 1 -7.18 -1.54 -45.50
CA HIS A 1 -7.15 -0.74 -44.26
C HIS A 1 -7.00 -1.71 -43.09
N THR A 2 -5.79 -1.84 -42.54
CA THR A 2 -5.43 -2.87 -41.55
C THR A 2 -4.87 -2.18 -40.31
N SER A 3 -5.68 -2.03 -39.25
CA SER A 3 -5.20 -1.62 -37.94
C SER A 3 -5.26 -2.80 -36.98
N ARG A 4 -4.06 -3.24 -36.58
CA ARG A 4 -3.84 -4.39 -35.69
C ARG A 4 -4.21 -4.01 -34.27
N GLY A 5 -5.22 -4.67 -33.71
CA GLY A 5 -5.57 -4.59 -32.29
C GLY A 5 -4.45 -5.18 -31.43
N ARG A 6 -3.84 -4.34 -30.57
CA ARG A 6 -2.80 -4.75 -29.63
C ARG A 6 -3.48 -5.14 -28.31
N PRO A 7 -3.22 -6.34 -27.74
CA PRO A 7 -3.90 -6.79 -26.54
C PRO A 7 -3.47 -5.98 -25.30
N PRO A 8 -4.38 -5.78 -24.32
CA PRO A 8 -4.05 -5.10 -23.07
C PRO A 8 -3.09 -5.95 -22.22
N ARG A 9 -2.05 -5.29 -21.70
CA ARG A 9 -0.97 -5.93 -20.92
C ARG A 9 -1.36 -6.05 -19.45
N VAL A 10 -1.20 -7.27 -18.94
CA VAL A 10 -1.58 -7.74 -17.60
C VAL A 10 -0.52 -7.35 -16.58
N ALA A 11 -0.94 -7.04 -15.36
CA ALA A 11 -0.07 -7.00 -14.20
C ALA A 11 -0.59 -7.99 -13.16
N THR A 12 0.30 -8.83 -12.65
CA THR A 12 -0.02 -9.90 -11.71
C THR A 12 0.65 -9.58 -10.36
N ILE A 13 -0.10 -9.75 -9.27
CA ILE A 13 0.39 -9.60 -7.89
C ILE A 13 0.79 -10.99 -7.38
N MET A 14 2.01 -11.15 -6.85
CA MET A 14 2.47 -12.40 -6.21
C MET A 14 2.77 -12.16 -4.71
N PRO A 15 2.42 -13.11 -3.83
CA PRO A 15 2.77 -13.04 -2.41
C PRO A 15 4.19 -13.57 -2.13
N ALA A 16 4.94 -12.87 -1.29
CA ALA A 16 6.28 -13.28 -0.85
C ALA A 16 6.23 -14.09 0.46
N ARG A 17 6.88 -15.26 0.48
CA ARG A 17 7.08 -16.11 1.67
C ARG A 17 8.16 -15.51 2.59
N ALA A 18 7.84 -15.36 3.87
CA ALA A 18 8.79 -14.92 4.90
C ALA A 18 9.50 -16.11 5.57
N ALA A 19 10.84 -16.05 5.62
CA ALA A 19 11.69 -16.99 6.35
C ALA A 19 11.92 -16.51 7.80
N THR A 20 11.86 -17.45 8.73
CA THR A 20 12.01 -17.24 10.19
C THR A 20 13.46 -17.38 10.61
N ALA A 21 13.96 -16.48 11.46
CA ALA A 21 15.13 -16.76 12.29
C ALA A 21 15.03 -16.02 13.63
N ARG A 22 15.00 -16.80 14.73
CA ARG A 22 15.19 -16.35 16.11
C ARG A 22 16.69 -16.33 16.43
N ARG A 23 17.14 -15.42 17.31
CA ARG A 23 18.07 -15.73 18.42
C ARG A 23 18.19 -14.55 19.41
N ARG A 24 18.55 -14.92 20.63
CA ARG A 24 18.42 -14.23 21.94
C ARG A 24 19.67 -13.40 22.32
N CYS A 25 19.58 -12.79 23.51
CA CYS A 25 20.62 -12.31 24.45
C CYS A 25 20.78 -10.78 24.45
N ALA A 26 20.41 -10.00 25.49
CA ALA A 26 20.69 -10.00 26.93
C ALA A 26 21.73 -8.89 27.31
N LEU A 27 21.24 -7.92 28.11
CA LEU A 27 21.93 -7.05 29.09
C LEU A 27 23.15 -6.21 28.67
N ALA A 28 22.98 -4.87 28.67
CA ALA A 28 23.96 -3.93 29.23
C ALA A 28 23.32 -2.54 29.44
N THR A 29 23.80 -1.86 30.48
CA THR A 29 23.13 -0.81 31.26
C THR A 29 23.57 0.60 30.84
N LEU A 30 22.67 1.57 31.05
CA LEU A 30 22.91 2.99 31.37
C LEU A 30 23.16 4.04 30.23
N LEU A 31 22.08 4.80 29.96
CA LEU A 31 22.01 6.28 29.89
C LEU A 31 22.79 7.04 28.79
N VAL A 32 22.16 7.27 27.63
CA VAL A 32 22.14 8.59 26.94
C VAL A 32 20.83 8.75 26.17
N VAL A 33 20.20 9.92 26.32
CA VAL A 33 18.99 10.45 25.70
C VAL A 33 18.80 10.05 24.23
N LEU A 34 17.66 9.45 23.90
CA LEU A 34 16.91 9.65 22.64
C LEU A 34 15.62 8.81 22.70
N ILE A 35 14.49 9.49 22.83
CA ILE A 35 13.14 9.10 22.40
C ILE A 35 12.98 7.58 22.14
N ASP A 36 12.81 6.79 23.20
CA ASP A 36 12.30 5.42 23.04
C ASP A 36 10.80 5.53 22.79
N ARG A 37 10.45 5.90 21.54
CA ARG A 37 9.10 5.74 21.03
C ARG A 37 8.88 4.24 20.96
N CYS A 38 8.35 3.71 22.06
CA CYS A 38 7.37 2.65 22.14
C CYS A 38 7.11 1.97 20.78
N ALA A 39 8.07 1.16 20.36
CA ALA A 39 7.87 0.18 19.31
C ALA A 39 7.75 -1.16 20.04
N ALA A 40 6.71 -1.26 20.86
CA ALA A 40 6.05 -2.54 21.05
C ALA A 40 5.57 -2.95 19.65
N ALA A 41 6.48 -3.59 18.93
CA ALA A 41 6.25 -4.22 17.64
C ALA A 41 5.18 -5.27 17.87
N SER A 42 3.93 -4.82 17.79
CA SER A 42 2.80 -5.70 17.55
C SER A 42 3.12 -6.40 16.25
N THR A 43 3.45 -7.69 16.37
CA THR A 43 3.66 -8.64 15.28
C THR A 43 2.35 -8.89 14.55
N GLU A 44 1.72 -7.86 14.01
CA GLU A 44 0.98 -7.99 12.77
C GLU A 44 2.03 -7.82 11.67
N GLY A 45 2.40 -8.93 11.03
CA GLY A 45 3.41 -8.94 9.98
C GLY A 45 3.16 -7.79 9.00
N LYS A 46 4.19 -6.95 8.78
CA LYS A 46 4.15 -5.90 7.76
C LYS A 46 3.75 -6.54 6.45
N LYS A 47 2.51 -6.28 6.04
CA LYS A 47 1.92 -6.86 4.84
C LYS A 47 2.31 -5.98 3.67
N THR A 48 3.10 -6.55 2.77
CA THR A 48 3.74 -5.85 1.66
C THR A 48 3.06 -6.21 0.35
N ILE A 49 2.67 -5.20 -0.41
CA ILE A 49 1.90 -5.30 -1.65
C ILE A 49 2.76 -4.80 -2.81
N TYR A 50 2.80 -5.56 -3.89
CA TYR A 50 3.51 -5.17 -5.10
C TYR A 50 2.49 -4.72 -6.14
N LEU A 51 2.41 -3.41 -6.36
CA LEU A 51 1.63 -2.83 -7.44
C LEU A 51 2.52 -2.73 -8.68
N LEU A 52 2.38 -3.71 -9.57
CA LEU A 52 3.13 -3.77 -10.83
C LEU A 52 2.21 -3.37 -11.99
N GLY A 53 2.79 -2.98 -13.11
CA GLY A 53 2.02 -2.60 -14.30
C GLY A 53 2.85 -1.87 -15.35
N ASN A 54 2.23 -1.59 -16.48
CA ASN A 54 2.83 -0.82 -17.56
C ASN A 54 2.02 0.45 -17.80
N VAL A 55 2.27 1.48 -17.00
CA VAL A 55 1.64 2.81 -17.10
C VAL A 55 2.69 3.86 -17.47
N PRO A 56 2.90 4.15 -18.77
CA PRO A 56 4.06 4.93 -19.24
C PRO A 56 4.15 6.36 -18.68
N LYS A 57 3.03 6.97 -18.26
CA LYS A 57 3.02 8.31 -17.65
C LYS A 57 2.98 8.34 -16.13
N HIS A 58 2.81 7.18 -15.47
CA HIS A 58 2.57 7.11 -14.01
C HIS A 58 3.29 5.91 -13.36
N VAL A 59 4.40 5.46 -13.95
CA VAL A 59 5.26 4.39 -13.38
C VAL A 59 5.72 4.69 -11.95
N GLU A 60 5.83 5.97 -11.59
CA GLU A 60 6.19 6.41 -10.25
C GLU A 60 5.17 6.03 -9.16
N TRP A 61 3.94 5.66 -9.55
CA TRP A 61 2.87 5.20 -8.66
C TRP A 61 2.82 3.67 -8.56
N LEU A 62 3.65 2.97 -9.33
CA LEU A 62 3.89 1.55 -9.19
C LEU A 62 5.00 1.31 -8.17
N GLY A 63 5.02 0.11 -7.59
CA GLY A 63 6.06 -0.33 -6.67
C GLY A 63 5.50 -1.04 -5.45
N VAL A 64 6.25 -0.96 -4.36
CA VAL A 64 5.98 -1.70 -3.13
C VAL A 64 5.22 -0.82 -2.14
N TYR A 65 4.17 -1.36 -1.56
CA TYR A 65 3.31 -0.69 -0.58
C TYR A 65 3.25 -1.49 0.72
N GLU A 66 3.49 -0.85 1.85
CA GLU A 66 3.49 -1.49 3.17
C GLU A 66 2.28 -1.05 3.99
N LYS A 67 1.60 -2.02 4.61
CA LYS A 67 0.49 -1.79 5.53
C LYS A 67 0.91 -0.79 6.61
N GLN A 68 0.12 0.25 6.79
CA GLN A 68 0.35 1.24 7.83
C GLN A 68 -0.55 0.98 9.04
N GLY A 69 0.01 1.25 10.22
CA GLY A 69 -0.73 1.23 11.47
C GLY A 69 -1.41 2.57 11.76
N PRO A 70 -1.85 2.79 13.00
CA PRO A 70 -2.40 4.05 13.46
C PRO A 70 -1.45 5.23 13.17
N SER A 71 -1.99 6.32 12.62
CA SER A 71 -1.24 7.54 12.36
C SER A 71 -2.08 8.78 12.61
N LYS A 72 -1.44 9.96 12.52
CA LYS A 72 -2.14 11.25 12.59
C LYS A 72 -3.23 11.42 11.53
N HIS A 73 -3.15 10.71 10.40
CA HIS A 73 -4.11 10.76 9.30
C HIS A 73 -5.19 9.69 9.39
N ALA A 74 -4.92 8.60 10.10
CA ALA A 74 -5.84 7.50 10.32
C ALA A 74 -5.70 7.05 11.78
N ARG A 75 -6.49 7.65 12.68
CA ARG A 75 -6.37 7.42 14.14
C ARG A 75 -6.48 5.95 14.53
N LYS A 76 -7.30 5.17 13.80
CA LYS A 76 -7.49 3.73 14.03
C LYS A 76 -6.64 2.84 13.11
N GLY A 77 -5.75 3.42 12.29
CA GLY A 77 -5.01 2.69 11.26
C GLY A 77 -5.89 2.25 10.06
N LEU A 78 -7.12 2.74 10.01
CA LEU A 78 -8.11 2.39 9.01
C LEU A 78 -8.63 3.64 8.30
N VAL A 79 -8.80 3.52 7.00
CA VAL A 79 -9.46 4.49 6.11
C VAL A 79 -10.68 3.77 5.53
N ASP A 80 -11.88 4.32 5.74
CA ASP A 80 -13.13 3.71 5.28
C ASP A 80 -13.34 2.26 5.73
N GLY A 81 -12.87 1.94 6.93
CA GLY A 81 -12.98 0.60 7.53
C GLY A 81 -11.94 -0.41 7.03
N ARG A 82 -11.00 0.00 6.18
CA ARG A 82 -9.93 -0.87 5.66
C ARG A 82 -8.54 -0.31 5.92
N HIS A 83 -7.56 -1.19 5.89
CA HIS A 83 -6.16 -0.78 6.03
C HIS A 83 -5.72 0.03 4.81
N TYR A 84 -4.85 0.99 5.07
CA TYR A 84 -4.19 1.78 4.04
C TYR A 84 -2.70 1.45 4.03
N TYR A 85 -2.05 1.72 2.89
CA TYR A 85 -0.68 1.30 2.63
C TYR A 85 0.13 2.50 2.17
N ALA A 86 1.37 2.63 2.65
CA ALA A 86 2.29 3.66 2.19
C ALA A 86 3.27 3.05 1.20
N LYS A 87 3.65 3.80 0.18
CA LYS A 87 4.68 3.36 -0.75
C LYS A 87 6.03 3.29 0.00
N LYS A 88 6.74 2.18 -0.18
CA LYS A 88 8.09 2.00 0.34
C LYS A 88 9.02 3.01 -0.33
N ASP A 89 9.92 3.60 0.46
CA ASP A 89 10.93 4.58 0.04
C ASP A 89 10.38 5.95 -0.46
N GLU A 90 9.06 6.14 -0.52
CA GLU A 90 8.44 7.40 -0.97
C GLU A 90 7.32 7.86 -0.01
N PRO A 91 7.68 8.54 1.09
CA PRO A 91 6.70 9.04 2.05
C PRO A 91 5.85 10.13 1.39
N GLY A 92 4.55 9.87 1.27
CA GLY A 92 3.60 10.81 0.63
C GLY A 92 2.71 10.16 -0.41
N LYS A 93 3.07 8.96 -0.90
CA LYS A 93 2.24 8.14 -1.78
C LYS A 93 1.57 7.04 -0.97
N TYR A 94 0.26 6.93 -1.10
CA TYR A 94 -0.57 6.01 -0.33
C TYR A 94 -1.54 5.27 -1.22
N MET A 95 -1.98 4.11 -0.75
CA MET A 95 -3.05 3.31 -1.32
C MET A 95 -4.13 3.13 -0.26
N TRP A 96 -5.39 3.38 -0.61
CA TRP A 96 -6.52 3.25 0.30
C TRP A 96 -7.77 2.79 -0.45
N PHE A 97 -8.71 2.24 0.30
CA PHE A 97 -10.04 1.95 -0.20
C PHE A 97 -10.97 3.12 0.11
N HIS A 98 -11.90 3.41 -0.80
CA HIS A 98 -12.96 4.38 -0.56
C HIS A 98 -14.32 3.68 -0.64
N LYS A 99 -15.06 3.72 0.47
CA LYS A 99 -16.28 2.91 0.65
C LYS A 99 -17.42 3.36 -0.27
N SER A 100 -17.62 4.66 -0.44
CA SER A 100 -18.76 5.17 -1.20
C SER A 100 -18.67 4.89 -2.70
N THR A 101 -17.45 4.81 -3.24
CA THR A 101 -17.23 4.44 -4.65
C THR A 101 -16.92 2.96 -4.85
N SER A 102 -16.68 2.20 -3.76
CA SER A 102 -16.23 0.81 -3.81
C SER A 102 -14.99 0.61 -4.68
N ARG A 103 -14.04 1.55 -4.56
CA ARG A 103 -12.82 1.60 -5.37
C ARG A 103 -11.59 1.66 -4.48
N TRP A 104 -10.53 1.02 -4.95
CA TRP A 104 -9.19 1.26 -4.42
C TRP A 104 -8.55 2.41 -5.19
N TYR A 105 -7.84 3.26 -4.45
CA TYR A 105 -7.14 4.41 -4.98
C TYR A 105 -5.67 4.37 -4.57
N VAL A 106 -4.83 4.93 -5.44
CA VAL A 106 -3.44 5.26 -5.16
C VAL A 106 -3.24 6.74 -5.45
N GLY A 107 -2.66 7.46 -4.50
CA GLY A 107 -2.52 8.90 -4.63
C GLY A 107 -1.71 9.54 -3.50
N ARG A 108 -1.75 10.88 -3.47
CA ARG A 108 -1.02 11.65 -2.47
C ARG A 108 -1.71 11.57 -1.11
N LEU A 109 -0.93 11.75 -0.05
CA LEU A 109 -1.43 11.82 1.33
C LEU A 109 -2.59 12.79 1.53
N ARG A 110 -2.59 13.93 0.83
CA ARG A 110 -3.68 14.94 0.92
C ARG A 110 -5.03 14.42 0.42
N ALA A 111 -5.02 13.38 -0.41
CA ALA A 111 -6.22 12.77 -0.95
C ALA A 111 -6.62 11.47 -0.22
N LEU A 112 -5.87 11.08 0.81
CA LEU A 112 -6.14 9.87 1.58
C LEU A 112 -7.56 9.90 2.17
N GLY A 113 -8.36 8.88 1.85
CA GLY A 113 -9.76 8.78 2.29
C GLY A 113 -10.76 9.54 1.41
N HIS A 114 -10.31 10.18 0.34
CA HIS A 114 -11.18 10.81 -0.64
C HIS A 114 -11.27 9.96 -1.91
N ALA A 115 -12.33 10.17 -2.70
CA ALA A 115 -12.51 9.58 -4.04
C ALA A 115 -11.61 10.24 -5.10
N ALA A 116 -10.35 10.51 -4.77
CA ALA A 116 -9.41 11.25 -5.62
C ALA A 116 -8.04 10.56 -5.57
N GLY A 117 -7.65 9.92 -6.67
CA GLY A 117 -6.36 9.25 -6.78
C GLY A 117 -5.81 9.36 -8.19
N VAL A 118 -4.51 9.13 -8.34
CA VAL A 118 -3.85 9.08 -9.65
C VAL A 118 -4.16 7.75 -10.34
N LEU A 119 -4.13 6.65 -9.58
CA LEU A 119 -4.60 5.35 -10.03
C LEU A 119 -5.82 4.95 -9.23
N HIS A 120 -6.74 4.24 -9.88
CA HIS A 120 -7.88 3.64 -9.23
C HIS A 120 -8.21 2.28 -9.82
N VAL A 121 -8.93 1.45 -9.08
CA VAL A 121 -9.47 0.19 -9.57
C VAL A 121 -10.84 -0.05 -8.94
N ASP A 122 -11.77 -0.48 -9.79
CA ASP A 122 -13.14 -0.79 -9.43
C ASP A 122 -13.20 -2.21 -8.89
N ASP A 123 -12.87 -2.35 -7.60
CA ASP A 123 -12.86 -3.64 -6.91
C ASP A 123 -13.18 -3.45 -5.42
N ALA A 124 -14.11 -4.26 -4.91
CA ALA A 124 -14.54 -4.24 -3.51
C ALA A 124 -13.70 -5.17 -2.61
N ALA A 125 -12.61 -5.75 -3.11
CA ALA A 125 -11.68 -6.60 -2.38
C ALA A 125 -11.26 -6.03 -1.02
N GLU A 126 -11.38 -6.80 0.07
CA GLU A 126 -11.09 -6.34 1.44
C GLU A 126 -9.62 -5.94 1.65
N VAL A 127 -8.74 -6.61 0.92
CA VAL A 127 -7.31 -6.34 0.89
C VAL A 127 -6.85 -6.20 -0.55
N PRO A 128 -5.80 -5.40 -0.80
CA PRO A 128 -5.34 -5.13 -2.16
C PRO A 128 -4.79 -6.37 -2.89
N GLU A 129 -4.44 -7.43 -2.17
CA GLU A 129 -4.01 -8.72 -2.75
C GLU A 129 -5.14 -9.47 -3.46
N GLN A 130 -6.38 -9.21 -3.05
CA GLN A 130 -7.58 -9.81 -3.63
C GLN A 130 -8.16 -8.97 -4.77
N ILE A 131 -7.49 -7.87 -5.14
CA ILE A 131 -7.91 -7.07 -6.28
C ILE A 131 -7.64 -7.88 -7.55
N HIS A 132 -8.70 -8.20 -8.26
CA HIS A 132 -8.67 -8.80 -9.59
C HIS A 132 -9.00 -7.78 -10.68
N GLY A 133 -9.56 -6.63 -10.29
CA GLY A 133 -9.83 -5.52 -11.17
C GLY A 133 -8.59 -4.94 -11.85
N ARG A 134 -8.82 -4.21 -12.94
CA ARG A 134 -7.77 -3.53 -13.69
C ARG A 134 -7.54 -2.12 -13.16
N TRP A 135 -6.31 -1.82 -12.79
CA TRP A 135 -5.90 -0.46 -12.42
C TRP A 135 -5.97 0.48 -13.63
N GLN A 136 -6.66 1.60 -13.43
CA GLN A 136 -6.88 2.67 -14.38
C GLN A 136 -6.21 3.95 -13.89
N VAL A 137 -5.73 4.75 -14.83
CA VAL A 137 -5.20 6.08 -14.54
C VAL A 137 -6.38 7.05 -14.59
N TRP A 138 -6.48 7.96 -13.63
CA TRP A 138 -7.41 9.08 -13.72
C TRP A 138 -6.96 10.01 -14.87
N GLN A 139 -7.77 10.10 -15.93
CA GLN A 139 -7.56 11.03 -17.05
C GLN A 139 -8.20 12.39 -16.78
#